data_AF-H1Y9S6-F1
#
_entry.id   AF-H1Y9S6-F1
#
_cell.length_a   1.000
_cell.length_b   1.000
_cell.length_c   1.000
_cell.angle_alpha   90.00
_cell.angle_beta   90.00
_cell.angle_gamma   90.00
#
_symmetry.space_group_name_H-M   'P 1'
#
loop_
_entity.id
_entity.type
_entity.pdbx_description
1 polymer ?
#
loop_
_entity_poly.entity_id
_entity_poly.type
_entity_poly.pdbx_seq_one_letter_code
_entity_poly.pdbx_strand_id
1 'polypeptide(L)'
;MASGFFAILDDIASLMDDVAVTTKVAASKTAGILGDDLAVNAEKATGFVSSRELPVLWAITKGSLVNKLIIVPIALALNLFFPIAVKLALVLGGFYLAYEGVEKIIEYLFHRSDGAHQEDKEHANNDSAAEKAKVKSAITTDFILSIEIVIIALGTVAEEGIVTQAITVSIVAFLATVGVYGIVALIVRMDDAGYQLISRSNNKGIFSSLGILLVKSLPVIIKILSIVGTVALILVSGGIFVHNIEYLHHLLPNIPSFIKELSIGLLAGLIVVGAVTGGKKLISLFKN
;
A
#
# COMPACT_ATOMS: atom_id res chain seq x y z
N MET A 1 -32.15 -39.31 -11.27
CA MET A 1 -31.34 -38.79 -10.14
C MET A 1 -29.97 -38.24 -10.56
N ALA A 2 -29.45 -38.56 -11.76
CA ALA A 2 -28.18 -37.96 -12.24
C ALA A 2 -28.31 -36.50 -12.73
N SER A 3 -29.47 -36.06 -13.25
CA SER A 3 -29.59 -34.70 -13.81
C SER A 3 -29.50 -33.58 -12.77
N GLY A 4 -29.92 -33.81 -11.52
CA GLY A 4 -29.81 -32.81 -10.45
C GLY A 4 -28.37 -32.54 -10.02
N PHE A 5 -27.49 -33.55 -10.09
CA PHE A 5 -26.06 -33.38 -9.80
C PHE A 5 -25.36 -32.56 -10.90
N PHE A 6 -25.66 -32.86 -12.17
CA PHE A 6 -25.10 -32.10 -13.29
C PHE A 6 -25.61 -30.66 -13.36
N ALA A 7 -26.87 -30.41 -12.97
CA ALA A 7 -27.40 -29.05 -12.89
C ALA A 7 -26.67 -28.19 -11.83
N ILE A 8 -26.39 -28.74 -10.64
CA ILE A 8 -25.61 -28.01 -9.61
C ILE A 8 -24.19 -27.72 -10.10
N LEU A 9 -23.59 -28.66 -10.84
CA LEU A 9 -22.25 -28.50 -11.38
C LEU A 9 -22.21 -27.43 -12.49
N ASP A 10 -23.26 -27.35 -13.30
CA ASP A 10 -23.45 -26.31 -14.32
C ASP A 10 -23.68 -24.94 -13.68
N ASP A 11 -24.49 -24.86 -12.62
CA ASP A 11 -24.68 -23.61 -11.85
C ASP A 11 -23.37 -23.12 -11.23
N ILE A 12 -22.56 -24.04 -10.66
CA ILE A 12 -21.22 -23.70 -10.15
C ILE A 12 -20.32 -23.25 -11.29
N ALA A 13 -20.33 -23.93 -12.45
CA ALA A 13 -19.51 -23.57 -13.59
C ALA A 13 -19.85 -22.16 -14.12
N SER A 14 -21.14 -21.83 -14.26
CA SER A 14 -21.59 -20.50 -14.63
C SER A 14 -21.16 -19.45 -13.62
N LEU A 15 -21.35 -19.71 -12.31
CA LEU A 15 -20.92 -18.79 -11.25
C LEU A 15 -19.41 -18.56 -11.26
N MET A 16 -18.63 -19.62 -11.53
CA MET A 16 -17.17 -19.52 -11.64
C MET A 16 -16.73 -18.72 -12.87
N ASP A 17 -17.45 -18.79 -13.99
CA ASP A 17 -17.16 -17.98 -15.18
C ASP A 17 -17.42 -16.49 -14.90
N ASP A 18 -18.56 -16.18 -14.27
CA ASP A 18 -18.89 -14.82 -13.85
C ASP A 18 -17.85 -14.26 -12.86
N VAL A 19 -17.47 -15.05 -11.85
CA VAL A 19 -16.41 -14.71 -10.91
C VAL A 19 -15.08 -14.47 -11.63
N ALA A 20 -14.72 -15.28 -12.64
CA ALA A 20 -13.47 -15.13 -13.36
C ALA A 20 -13.44 -13.81 -14.17
N VAL A 21 -14.52 -13.48 -14.86
CA VAL A 21 -14.65 -12.24 -15.63
C VAL A 21 -14.62 -11.03 -14.71
N THR A 22 -15.44 -11.03 -13.67
CA THR A 22 -15.55 -9.92 -12.72
C THR A 22 -14.25 -9.71 -11.93
N THR A 23 -13.58 -10.80 -11.52
CA THR A 23 -12.24 -10.74 -10.91
C THR A 23 -11.22 -10.12 -11.84
N LYS A 24 -11.21 -10.49 -13.12
CA LYS A 24 -10.29 -9.92 -14.10
C LYS A 24 -10.50 -8.41 -14.27
N VAL A 25 -11.75 -7.96 -14.36
CA VAL A 25 -12.07 -6.54 -14.50
C VAL A 25 -11.71 -5.78 -13.22
N ALA A 26 -12.05 -6.32 -12.06
CA ALA A 26 -11.74 -5.72 -10.77
C ALA A 26 -10.22 -5.61 -10.55
N ALA A 27 -9.46 -6.67 -10.84
CA ALA A 27 -8.00 -6.68 -10.76
C ALA A 27 -7.37 -5.67 -11.75
N SER A 28 -7.93 -5.52 -12.95
CA SER A 28 -7.47 -4.53 -13.92
C SER A 28 -7.69 -3.09 -13.41
N LYS A 29 -8.85 -2.81 -12.80
CA LYS A 29 -9.17 -1.49 -12.24
C LYS A 29 -8.34 -1.17 -11.00
N THR A 30 -7.95 -2.17 -10.21
CA THR A 30 -7.09 -1.96 -9.04
C THR A 30 -5.60 -1.96 -9.39
N ALA A 31 -5.19 -2.33 -10.61
CA ALA A 31 -3.79 -2.46 -11.00
C ALA A 31 -2.95 -1.19 -10.79
N GLY A 32 -3.51 0.00 -11.03
CA GLY A 32 -2.82 1.27 -10.77
C GLY A 32 -2.49 1.44 -9.28
N ILE A 33 -3.50 1.23 -8.43
CA ILE A 33 -3.38 1.36 -6.97
C ILE A 33 -2.54 0.22 -6.38
N LEU A 34 -2.52 -0.96 -6.99
CA LEU A 34 -1.60 -2.04 -6.61
C LEU A 34 -0.13 -1.67 -6.87
N GLY A 35 0.14 -0.86 -7.91
CA GLY A 35 1.47 -0.29 -8.15
C GLY A 35 1.87 0.69 -7.05
N ASP A 36 0.94 1.55 -6.64
CA ASP A 36 1.14 2.48 -5.53
C ASP A 36 1.33 1.74 -4.20
N ASP A 37 0.51 0.72 -3.91
CA ASP A 37 0.62 -0.14 -2.73
C ASP A 37 1.96 -0.87 -2.69
N LEU A 38 2.45 -1.32 -3.84
CA LEU A 38 3.78 -1.90 -3.95
C LEU A 38 4.88 -0.89 -3.63
N ALA A 39 4.81 0.32 -4.17
CA ALA A 39 5.82 1.35 -3.89
C ALA A 39 5.86 1.70 -2.40
N VAL A 40 4.70 1.91 -1.78
CA VAL A 40 4.58 2.25 -0.36
C VAL A 40 5.04 1.08 0.52
N ASN A 41 4.61 -0.14 0.24
CA ASN A 41 5.01 -1.31 1.03
C ASN A 41 6.50 -1.65 0.86
N ALA A 42 7.05 -1.47 -0.34
CA ALA A 42 8.47 -1.69 -0.59
C ALA A 42 9.33 -0.64 0.12
N GLU A 43 8.92 0.63 0.12
CA GLU A 43 9.55 1.67 0.95
C GLU A 43 9.51 1.27 2.44
N LYS A 44 8.34 0.89 2.95
CA LYS A 44 8.17 0.54 4.37
C LYS A 44 9.02 -0.68 4.76
N ALA A 45 9.14 -1.69 3.90
CA ALA A 45 9.87 -2.93 4.20
C ALA A 45 11.39 -2.81 4.09
N THR A 46 11.91 -1.89 3.28
CA THR A 46 13.35 -1.76 2.99
C THR A 46 14.09 -0.77 3.91
N GLY A 47 13.38 -0.04 4.77
CA GLY A 47 13.97 0.89 5.75
C GLY A 47 14.38 0.25 7.08
N PHE A 48 14.46 -1.08 7.15
CA PHE A 48 14.87 -1.83 8.34
C PHE A 48 16.34 -2.27 8.23
N VAL A 49 16.98 -2.57 9.36
CA VAL A 49 18.35 -3.12 9.36
C VAL A 49 18.39 -4.35 8.45
N SER A 50 19.34 -4.41 7.51
CA SER A 50 19.34 -5.35 6.37
C SER A 50 19.20 -6.83 6.75
N SER A 51 19.55 -7.22 7.98
CA SER A 51 19.39 -8.59 8.48
C SER A 51 17.95 -8.95 8.92
N ARG A 52 17.03 -7.98 8.99
CA ARG A 52 15.66 -8.13 9.53
C ARG A 52 14.55 -7.81 8.54
N GLU A 53 14.86 -7.47 7.30
CA GLU A 53 13.86 -7.08 6.29
C GLU A 53 12.85 -8.20 6.00
N LEU A 54 13.28 -9.45 5.84
CA LEU A 54 12.38 -10.59 5.57
C LEU A 54 11.47 -10.95 6.77
N PRO A 55 11.96 -11.09 8.02
CA PRO A 55 11.11 -11.29 9.18
C PRO A 55 10.08 -10.17 9.38
N VAL A 56 10.48 -8.93 9.15
CA VAL A 56 9.59 -7.77 9.26
C VAL A 56 8.54 -7.78 8.15
N LEU A 57 8.94 -8.02 6.91
CA LEU A 57 8.01 -8.17 5.78
C LEU A 57 6.96 -9.23 6.09
N TRP A 58 7.37 -10.38 6.65
CA TRP A 58 6.45 -11.45 7.04
C TRP A 58 5.46 -11.02 8.14
N ALA A 59 5.90 -10.22 9.11
CA ALA A 59 5.02 -9.66 10.13
C ALA A 59 4.00 -8.70 9.52
N ILE A 60 4.41 -7.85 8.58
CA ILE A 60 3.53 -6.94 7.85
C ILE A 60 2.54 -7.74 6.99
N THR A 61 3.00 -8.74 6.22
CA THR A 61 2.14 -9.59 5.39
C THR A 61 1.08 -10.31 6.23
N LYS A 62 1.45 -10.86 7.39
CA LYS A 62 0.48 -11.48 8.31
C LYS A 62 -0.55 -10.48 8.83
N GLY A 63 -0.10 -9.29 9.24
CA GLY A 63 -0.98 -8.21 9.68
C GLY A 63 -1.94 -7.78 8.58
N SER A 64 -1.44 -7.59 7.37
CA SER A 64 -2.19 -7.24 6.16
C SER A 64 -3.26 -8.29 5.81
N LEU A 65 -2.92 -9.58 5.90
CA LEU A 65 -3.87 -10.66 5.63
C LEU A 65 -5.02 -10.67 6.66
N VAL A 66 -4.71 -10.46 7.94
CA VAL A 66 -5.72 -10.33 9.00
C VAL A 66 -6.59 -9.08 8.76
N ASN A 67 -5.98 -7.95 8.40
CA ASN A 67 -6.72 -6.74 8.04
C ASN A 67 -7.71 -7.00 6.91
N LYS A 68 -7.28 -7.63 5.82
CA LYS A 68 -8.16 -7.92 4.67
C LYS A 68 -9.27 -8.91 5.01
N LEU A 69 -8.99 -9.91 5.86
CA LEU A 69 -10.01 -10.83 6.36
C LEU A 69 -11.11 -10.10 7.17
N ILE A 70 -10.78 -8.98 7.81
CA ILE A 70 -11.73 -8.13 8.55
C ILE A 70 -12.40 -7.12 7.61
N ILE A 71 -11.65 -6.46 6.74
CA ILE A 71 -12.13 -5.40 5.84
C ILE A 71 -13.17 -5.96 4.87
N VAL A 72 -12.92 -7.11 4.22
CA VAL A 72 -13.82 -7.65 3.18
C VAL A 72 -15.25 -7.87 3.69
N PRO A 73 -15.50 -8.61 4.79
CA PRO A 73 -16.86 -8.81 5.29
C PRO A 73 -17.49 -7.51 5.81
N ILE A 74 -16.71 -6.64 6.46
CA ILE A 74 -17.21 -5.34 6.91
C ILE A 74 -17.60 -4.47 5.71
N ALA A 75 -16.80 -4.42 4.66
CA ALA A 75 -17.06 -3.63 3.47
C ALA A 75 -18.29 -4.15 2.72
N LEU A 76 -18.44 -5.48 2.59
CA LEU A 76 -19.66 -6.09 2.04
C LEU A 76 -20.90 -5.72 2.86
N ALA A 77 -20.83 -5.81 4.19
CA ALA A 77 -21.93 -5.43 5.07
C ALA A 77 -22.26 -3.93 4.98
N LEU A 78 -21.24 -3.06 5.04
CA LEU A 78 -21.42 -1.62 4.92
C LEU A 78 -21.93 -1.22 3.53
N ASN A 79 -21.54 -1.92 2.46
CA ASN A 79 -22.07 -1.66 1.12
C ASN A 79 -23.59 -1.90 1.06
N LEU A 80 -24.10 -2.93 1.76
CA LEU A 80 -25.53 -3.24 1.82
C LEU A 80 -26.32 -2.28 2.71
N PHE A 81 -25.78 -1.94 3.89
CA PHE A 81 -26.55 -1.23 4.92
C PHE A 81 -26.23 0.26 5.03
N PHE A 82 -25.00 0.68 4.73
CA PHE A 82 -24.55 2.06 4.93
C PHE A 82 -23.36 2.46 4.04
N PRO A 83 -23.55 2.57 2.71
CA PRO A 83 -22.46 2.84 1.76
C PRO A 83 -21.76 4.19 1.98
N ILE A 84 -22.43 5.13 2.65
CA ILE A 84 -21.85 6.44 2.99
C ILE A 84 -20.71 6.28 4.02
N ALA A 85 -20.80 5.34 4.97
CA ALA A 85 -19.72 5.11 5.94
C ALA A 85 -18.41 4.68 5.27
N VAL A 86 -18.50 3.93 4.18
CA VAL A 86 -17.36 3.47 3.40
C VAL A 86 -16.61 4.67 2.81
N LYS A 87 -17.34 5.62 2.20
CA LYS A 87 -16.77 6.86 1.67
C LYS A 87 -16.13 7.72 2.77
N LEU A 88 -16.80 7.86 3.93
CA LEU A 88 -16.27 8.63 5.05
C LEU A 88 -14.99 8.03 5.62
N ALA A 89 -14.94 6.71 5.81
CA ALA A 89 -13.75 6.01 6.28
C ALA A 89 -12.56 6.20 5.32
N LEU A 90 -12.82 6.11 4.01
CA LEU A 90 -11.81 6.39 2.98
C LEU A 90 -11.29 7.82 3.05
N VAL A 91 -12.17 8.82 3.08
CA VAL A 91 -11.76 10.24 3.11
C VAL A 91 -10.92 10.55 4.34
N LEU A 92 -11.28 10.00 5.50
CA LEU A 92 -10.47 10.11 6.72
C LEU A 92 -9.10 9.42 6.57
N GLY A 93 -9.05 8.23 5.97
CA GLY A 93 -7.80 7.55 5.62
C GLY A 93 -6.95 8.36 4.64
N GLY A 94 -7.58 8.99 3.63
CA GLY A 94 -6.93 9.87 2.67
C GLY A 94 -6.26 11.06 3.35
N PHE A 95 -6.90 11.69 4.34
CA PHE A 95 -6.26 12.75 5.13
C PHE A 95 -5.04 12.27 5.92
N TYR A 96 -5.10 11.06 6.49
CA TYR A 96 -3.95 10.45 7.17
C TYR A 96 -2.79 10.19 6.20
N LEU A 97 -3.05 9.64 5.01
CA LEU A 97 -2.02 9.39 3.99
C LEU A 97 -1.42 10.70 3.45
N ALA A 98 -2.26 11.71 3.22
CA ALA A 98 -1.83 13.03 2.78
C ALA A 98 -0.92 13.69 3.83
N TYR A 99 -1.29 13.58 5.10
CA TYR A 99 -0.46 14.03 6.22
C TYR A 99 0.90 13.32 6.22
N GLU A 100 0.91 11.98 6.19
CA GLU A 100 2.15 11.20 6.24
C GLU A 100 3.06 11.49 5.05
N GLY A 101 2.51 11.61 3.84
CA GLY A 101 3.27 11.94 2.64
C GLY A 101 3.88 13.35 2.70
N VAL A 102 3.12 14.35 3.15
CA VAL A 102 3.62 15.73 3.24
C VAL A 102 4.63 15.89 4.38
N GLU A 103 4.41 15.23 5.52
CA GLU A 103 5.36 15.21 6.64
C GLU A 103 6.73 14.72 6.18
N LYS A 104 6.78 13.60 5.43
CA LYS A 104 8.03 13.09 4.83
C LYS A 104 8.69 14.08 3.87
N ILE A 105 7.91 14.75 3.02
CA ILE A 105 8.43 15.77 2.09
C ILE A 105 9.06 16.92 2.88
N ILE A 106 8.39 17.41 3.92
CA ILE A 106 8.89 18.48 4.77
C ILE A 106 10.16 18.04 5.50
N GLU A 107 10.18 16.84 6.08
CA GLU A 107 11.38 16.29 6.72
C GLU A 107 12.56 16.25 5.76
N TYR A 108 12.35 15.74 4.54
CA TYR A 108 13.38 15.67 3.52
C TYR A 108 13.93 17.05 3.09
N LEU A 109 13.04 18.07 2.99
CA LEU A 109 13.41 19.41 2.56
C LEU A 109 14.08 20.24 3.67
N PHE A 110 13.62 20.11 4.93
CA PHE A 110 14.04 20.95 6.05
C PHE A 110 15.10 20.32 6.96
N HIS A 111 15.23 18.98 7.00
CA HIS A 111 16.28 18.29 7.77
C HIS A 111 17.48 17.84 6.92
N ARG A 112 17.74 18.51 5.79
CA ARG A 112 18.90 18.23 4.91
C ARG A 112 20.28 18.53 5.54
N SER A 113 20.34 18.88 6.83
CA SER A 113 21.55 19.31 7.54
C SER A 113 22.13 18.31 8.54
N ASP A 114 21.52 17.13 8.73
CA ASP A 114 22.19 16.04 9.44
C ASP A 114 22.52 14.93 8.44
N GLY A 115 23.81 14.70 8.30
CA GLY A 115 24.38 13.89 7.24
C GLY A 115 23.88 12.45 7.21
N ALA A 116 24.03 11.86 6.02
CA ALA A 116 24.12 10.43 5.86
C ALA A 116 24.92 9.79 7.02
N HIS A 117 24.33 8.76 7.64
CA HIS A 117 24.88 7.98 8.76
C HIS A 117 24.88 8.67 10.13
N GLN A 118 23.69 8.83 10.75
CA GLN A 118 23.64 9.08 12.20
C GLN A 118 22.40 8.50 12.92
N GLU A 119 21.88 7.35 12.46
CA GLU A 119 21.06 6.47 13.33
C GLU A 119 21.77 5.14 13.67
N ASP A 120 23.04 4.95 13.28
CA ASP A 120 23.77 3.69 13.52
C ASP A 120 24.61 3.67 14.81
N LYS A 121 24.50 4.64 15.73
CA LYS A 121 25.40 4.67 16.91
C LYS A 121 24.81 4.92 18.30
N GLU A 122 23.48 4.99 18.49
CA GLU A 122 22.96 5.18 19.87
C GLU A 122 21.74 4.34 20.29
N HIS A 123 21.30 3.36 19.49
CA HIS A 123 20.11 2.56 19.82
C HIS A 123 20.33 1.05 19.94
N ALA A 124 21.53 0.60 20.29
CA ALA A 124 21.80 -0.83 20.51
C ALA A 124 21.02 -1.51 21.68
N ASN A 125 20.17 -0.78 22.42
CA ASN A 125 19.39 -1.34 23.55
C ASN A 125 17.87 -1.11 23.48
N ASN A 126 17.30 -0.48 22.44
CA ASN A 126 15.85 -0.23 22.32
C ASN A 126 15.20 -0.62 20.97
N ASP A 127 15.92 -1.37 20.11
CA ASP A 127 15.53 -1.68 18.73
C ASP A 127 14.15 -2.34 18.56
N SER A 128 13.71 -3.19 19.50
CA SER A 128 12.45 -3.94 19.31
C SER A 128 11.20 -3.06 19.39
N ALA A 129 11.20 -2.00 20.21
CA ALA A 129 10.03 -1.14 20.36
C ALA A 129 9.85 -0.23 19.14
N ALA A 130 10.94 0.34 18.64
CA ALA A 130 10.94 1.14 17.41
C ALA A 130 10.56 0.28 16.18
N GLU A 131 11.09 -0.93 16.08
CA GLU A 131 10.76 -1.86 14.99
C GLU A 131 9.26 -2.23 15.01
N LYS A 132 8.69 -2.56 16.18
CA LYS A 132 7.26 -2.83 16.33
C LYS A 132 6.40 -1.62 15.97
N ALA A 133 6.83 -0.41 16.32
CA ALA A 133 6.12 0.81 15.95
C ALA A 133 6.12 1.03 14.43
N LYS A 134 7.27 0.82 13.75
CA LYS A 134 7.37 0.87 12.28
C LYS A 134 6.49 -0.18 11.62
N VAL A 135 6.48 -1.42 12.11
CA VAL A 135 5.59 -2.50 11.63
C VAL A 135 4.13 -2.12 11.78
N LYS A 136 3.73 -1.59 12.95
CA LYS A 136 2.36 -1.14 13.19
C LYS A 136 1.96 0.01 12.26
N SER A 137 2.85 0.96 12.00
CA SER A 137 2.63 2.03 11.03
C SER A 137 2.42 1.44 9.62
N ALA A 138 3.30 0.54 9.17
CA ALA A 138 3.16 -0.11 7.86
C ALA A 138 1.84 -0.87 7.70
N ILE A 139 1.42 -1.62 8.72
CA ILE A 139 0.12 -2.32 8.75
C ILE A 139 -1.05 -1.33 8.69
N THR A 140 -0.90 -0.13 9.29
CA THR A 140 -1.94 0.91 9.27
C THR A 140 -2.05 1.54 7.88
N THR A 141 -0.93 1.82 7.23
CA THR A 141 -0.90 2.32 5.85
C THR A 141 -1.51 1.29 4.89
N ASP A 142 -1.11 0.01 4.98
CA ASP A 142 -1.68 -1.10 4.21
C ASP A 142 -3.18 -1.28 4.45
N PHE A 143 -3.66 -1.06 5.69
CA PHE A 143 -5.09 -1.10 6.00
C PHE A 143 -5.86 -0.06 5.17
N ILE A 144 -5.36 1.18 5.08
CA ILE A 144 -6.01 2.25 4.32
C ILE A 144 -5.98 1.92 2.82
N LEU A 145 -4.83 1.51 2.29
CA LEU A 145 -4.68 1.10 0.88
C LEU A 145 -5.58 -0.10 0.53
N SER A 146 -5.68 -1.07 1.44
CA SER A 146 -6.54 -2.25 1.29
C SER A 146 -8.02 -1.89 1.22
N ILE A 147 -8.47 -0.91 2.01
CA ILE A 147 -9.85 -0.42 1.95
C ILE A 147 -10.16 0.13 0.56
N GLU A 148 -9.27 0.92 -0.03
CA GLU A 148 -9.46 1.47 -1.38
C GLU A 148 -9.55 0.38 -2.45
N ILE A 149 -8.62 -0.58 -2.43
CA ILE A 149 -8.64 -1.74 -3.34
C ILE A 149 -9.96 -2.50 -3.22
N VAL A 150 -10.41 -2.77 -1.98
CA VAL A 150 -11.67 -3.50 -1.71
C VAL A 150 -12.88 -2.71 -2.23
N ILE A 151 -12.89 -1.39 -2.10
CA ILE A 151 -14.00 -0.54 -2.55
C ILE A 151 -14.06 -0.46 -4.06
N ILE A 152 -12.92 -0.34 -4.74
CA ILE A 152 -12.89 -0.34 -6.20
C ILE A 152 -13.31 -1.71 -6.74
N ALA A 153 -12.89 -2.79 -6.09
CA ALA A 153 -13.36 -4.13 -6.40
C ALA A 153 -14.88 -4.23 -6.22
N LEU A 154 -15.41 -3.83 -5.06
CA LEU A 154 -16.86 -3.81 -4.76
C LEU A 154 -17.65 -2.98 -5.76
N GLY A 155 -17.17 -1.79 -6.12
CA GLY A 155 -17.81 -0.93 -7.12
C GLY A 155 -17.80 -1.53 -8.52
N THR A 156 -16.88 -2.44 -8.82
CA THR A 156 -16.82 -3.15 -10.10
C THR A 156 -17.85 -4.27 -10.21
N VAL A 157 -18.21 -4.87 -9.06
CA VAL A 157 -19.18 -5.97 -8.96
C VAL A 157 -20.49 -5.53 -8.33
N ALA A 158 -20.77 -4.23 -8.27
CA ALA A 158 -21.92 -3.69 -7.55
C ALA A 158 -23.27 -4.23 -8.06
N GLU A 159 -23.36 -4.55 -9.35
CA GLU A 159 -24.55 -5.11 -10.01
C GLU A 159 -24.65 -6.64 -9.92
N GLU A 160 -23.60 -7.31 -9.41
CA GLU A 160 -23.55 -8.76 -9.28
C GLU A 160 -24.25 -9.27 -8.01
N GLY A 161 -24.62 -10.54 -7.99
CA GLY A 161 -25.14 -11.19 -6.78
C GLY A 161 -24.12 -11.20 -5.62
N ILE A 162 -24.61 -11.16 -4.37
CA ILE A 162 -23.77 -11.09 -3.15
C ILE A 162 -22.68 -12.17 -3.12
N VAL A 163 -22.98 -13.37 -3.60
CA VAL A 163 -22.01 -14.48 -3.66
C VAL A 163 -20.85 -14.14 -4.60
N THR A 164 -21.15 -13.69 -5.83
CA THR A 164 -20.15 -13.26 -6.81
C THR A 164 -19.34 -12.06 -6.29
N GLN A 165 -20.00 -11.10 -5.63
CA GLN A 165 -19.31 -9.97 -4.99
C GLN A 165 -18.31 -10.44 -3.94
N ALA A 166 -18.75 -11.30 -3.02
CA ALA A 166 -17.93 -11.79 -1.92
C ALA A 166 -16.71 -12.58 -2.41
N ILE A 167 -16.91 -13.48 -3.39
CA ILE A 167 -15.82 -14.27 -3.95
C ILE A 167 -14.84 -13.37 -4.70
N THR A 168 -15.33 -12.49 -5.58
CA THR A 168 -14.50 -11.61 -6.40
C THR A 168 -13.63 -10.69 -5.55
N VAL A 169 -14.23 -10.00 -4.58
CA VAL A 169 -13.51 -9.07 -3.70
C VAL A 169 -12.47 -9.82 -2.84
N SER A 170 -12.80 -11.04 -2.38
CA SER A 170 -11.86 -11.88 -1.64
C SER A 170 -10.66 -12.30 -2.50
N ILE A 171 -10.89 -12.70 -3.76
CA ILE A 171 -9.82 -13.06 -4.69
C ILE A 171 -8.94 -11.85 -4.97
N VAL A 172 -9.52 -10.68 -5.27
CA VAL A 172 -8.74 -9.45 -5.53
C VAL A 172 -7.91 -9.05 -4.33
N ALA A 173 -8.48 -9.05 -3.12
CA ALA A 173 -7.75 -8.73 -1.89
C ALA A 173 -6.61 -9.73 -1.62
N PHE A 174 -6.84 -11.01 -1.87
CA PHE A 174 -5.82 -12.05 -1.74
C PHE A 174 -4.69 -11.88 -2.77
N LEU A 175 -5.04 -11.67 -4.04
CA LEU A 175 -4.09 -11.44 -5.13
C LEU A 175 -3.25 -10.18 -4.88
N ALA A 176 -3.87 -9.11 -4.37
CA ALA A 176 -3.16 -7.90 -3.96
C ALA A 176 -2.09 -8.22 -2.91
N THR A 177 -2.45 -8.98 -1.87
CA THR A 177 -1.52 -9.36 -0.79
C THR A 177 -0.37 -10.20 -1.33
N VAL A 178 -0.66 -11.30 -2.04
CA VAL A 178 0.39 -12.19 -2.53
C VAL A 178 1.25 -11.51 -3.59
N GLY A 179 0.64 -10.74 -4.48
CA GLY A 179 1.33 -10.04 -5.56
C GLY A 179 2.26 -8.95 -5.03
N VAL A 180 1.75 -8.04 -4.22
CA VAL A 180 2.52 -6.91 -3.68
C VAL A 180 3.65 -7.42 -2.79
N TYR A 181 3.32 -8.15 -1.72
CA TYR A 181 4.34 -8.64 -0.78
C TYR A 181 5.29 -9.66 -1.41
N GLY A 182 4.83 -10.42 -2.42
CA GLY A 182 5.68 -11.30 -3.20
C GLY A 182 6.74 -10.53 -3.99
N ILE A 183 6.36 -9.45 -4.67
CA ILE A 183 7.32 -8.61 -5.40
C ILE A 183 8.27 -7.91 -4.43
N VAL A 184 7.77 -7.36 -3.30
CA VAL A 184 8.63 -6.75 -2.28
C VAL A 184 9.65 -7.77 -1.72
N ALA A 185 9.22 -9.01 -1.46
CA ALA A 185 10.11 -10.07 -1.01
C ALA A 185 11.20 -10.38 -2.05
N LEU A 186 10.88 -10.36 -3.34
CA LEU A 186 11.87 -10.55 -4.41
C LEU A 186 12.89 -9.41 -4.45
N ILE A 187 12.46 -8.16 -4.24
CA ILE A 187 13.34 -6.98 -4.21
C ILE A 187 14.32 -7.11 -3.04
N VAL A 188 13.82 -7.39 -1.84
CA VAL A 188 14.65 -7.56 -0.63
C VAL A 188 15.64 -8.71 -0.79
N ARG A 189 15.21 -9.83 -1.37
CA ARG A 189 16.05 -11.02 -1.53
C ARG A 189 17.07 -10.91 -2.67
N MET A 190 17.11 -9.77 -3.36
CA MET A 190 18.06 -9.51 -4.44
C MET A 190 19.51 -9.46 -3.93
N ASP A 191 19.73 -9.00 -2.69
CA ASP A 191 21.06 -8.94 -2.06
C ASP A 191 21.60 -10.34 -1.75
N ASP A 192 20.80 -11.15 -1.05
CA ASP A 192 21.13 -12.55 -0.72
C ASP A 192 21.42 -13.37 -1.99
N ALA A 193 20.61 -13.18 -3.04
CA ALA A 193 20.82 -13.82 -4.33
C ALA A 193 22.13 -13.35 -4.98
N GLY A 194 22.44 -12.04 -4.88
CA GLY A 194 23.68 -11.46 -5.35
C GLY A 194 24.91 -12.07 -4.67
N TYR A 195 24.94 -12.12 -3.34
CA TYR A 195 26.01 -12.75 -2.57
C TYR A 195 26.18 -14.24 -2.89
N GLN A 196 25.08 -14.99 -3.03
CA GLN A 196 25.14 -16.39 -3.44
C GLN A 196 25.75 -16.58 -4.82
N LEU A 197 25.45 -15.68 -5.78
CA LEU A 197 26.01 -15.72 -7.13
C LEU A 197 27.53 -15.43 -7.13
N ILE A 198 27.95 -14.45 -6.33
CA ILE A 198 29.37 -14.10 -6.14
C ILE A 198 30.15 -15.27 -5.53
N SER A 199 29.62 -15.85 -4.45
CA SER A 199 30.25 -16.96 -3.73
C SER A 199 30.37 -18.22 -4.60
N ARG A 200 29.31 -18.60 -5.32
CA ARG A 200 29.31 -19.79 -6.20
C ARG A 200 30.21 -19.64 -7.42
N SER A 201 30.50 -18.41 -7.85
CA SER A 201 31.33 -18.14 -9.03
C SER A 201 32.81 -17.94 -8.72
N ASN A 202 33.25 -18.15 -7.47
CA ASN A 202 34.63 -17.90 -7.02
C ASN A 202 35.14 -16.50 -7.44
N ASN A 203 34.27 -15.48 -7.39
CA ASN A 203 34.58 -14.11 -7.81
C ASN A 203 35.01 -13.96 -9.29
N LYS A 204 34.64 -14.89 -10.18
CA LYS A 204 35.05 -14.85 -11.59
C LYS A 204 33.89 -15.10 -12.56
N GLY A 205 33.94 -14.45 -13.72
CA GLY A 205 33.00 -14.63 -14.81
C GLY A 205 31.69 -13.83 -14.69
N ILE A 206 30.78 -14.09 -15.63
CA ILE A 206 29.54 -13.33 -15.82
C ILE A 206 28.64 -13.41 -14.57
N PHE A 207 28.59 -14.56 -13.91
CA PHE A 207 27.81 -14.76 -12.68
C PHE A 207 28.30 -13.92 -11.49
N SER A 208 29.61 -13.70 -11.36
CA SER A 208 30.16 -12.80 -10.35
C SER A 208 29.79 -11.34 -10.65
N SER A 209 29.89 -10.93 -11.92
CA SER A 209 29.52 -9.58 -12.34
C SER A 209 28.02 -9.30 -12.13
N LEU A 210 27.16 -10.28 -12.42
CA LEU A 210 25.72 -10.18 -12.14
C LEU A 210 25.45 -10.07 -10.64
N GLY A 211 26.12 -10.89 -9.81
CA GLY A 211 25.95 -10.81 -8.36
C GLY A 211 26.38 -9.46 -7.79
N ILE A 212 27.51 -8.90 -8.26
CA ILE A 212 27.96 -7.56 -7.88
C ILE A 212 26.94 -6.49 -8.30
N LEU A 213 26.35 -6.64 -9.49
CA LEU A 213 25.32 -5.72 -9.97
C LEU A 213 24.07 -5.77 -9.10
N LEU A 214 23.60 -6.96 -8.69
CA LEU A 214 22.45 -7.12 -7.79
C LEU A 214 22.69 -6.43 -6.44
N VAL A 215 23.82 -6.70 -5.78
CA VAL A 215 24.20 -6.09 -4.49
C VAL A 215 24.31 -4.57 -4.61
N LYS A 216 24.94 -4.06 -5.68
CA LYS A 216 25.09 -2.62 -5.90
C LYS A 216 23.80 -1.91 -6.30
N SER A 217 22.83 -2.63 -6.86
CA SER A 217 21.56 -2.05 -7.30
C SER A 217 20.59 -1.87 -6.13
N LEU A 218 20.70 -2.66 -5.07
CA LEU A 218 19.79 -2.60 -3.93
C LEU A 218 19.72 -1.19 -3.29
N PRO A 219 20.84 -0.51 -2.94
CA PRO A 219 20.76 0.83 -2.34
C PRO A 219 20.10 1.86 -3.27
N VAL A 220 20.30 1.72 -4.58
CA VAL A 220 19.68 2.59 -5.59
C VAL A 220 18.18 2.34 -5.65
N ILE A 221 17.76 1.08 -5.65
CA ILE A 221 16.34 0.69 -5.63
C ILE A 221 15.66 1.22 -4.36
N ILE A 222 16.26 1.06 -3.19
CA ILE A 222 15.72 1.57 -1.92
C ILE A 222 15.53 3.09 -1.98
N LYS A 223 16.52 3.83 -2.50
CA LYS A 223 16.43 5.28 -2.65
C LYS A 223 15.31 5.71 -3.60
N ILE A 224 15.15 4.99 -4.73
CA ILE A 224 14.06 5.25 -5.68
C ILE A 224 12.72 4.94 -5.01
N LEU A 225 12.59 3.80 -4.33
CA LEU A 225 11.37 3.38 -3.65
C LEU A 225 10.94 4.36 -2.56
N SER A 226 11.88 4.98 -1.83
CA SER A 226 11.54 6.03 -0.85
C SER A 226 10.88 7.25 -1.49
N ILE A 227 11.38 7.68 -2.65
CA ILE A 227 10.81 8.81 -3.39
C ILE A 227 9.45 8.41 -3.99
N VAL A 228 9.40 7.25 -4.66
CA VAL A 228 8.17 6.77 -5.32
C VAL A 228 7.09 6.46 -4.30
N GLY A 229 7.43 5.85 -3.16
CA GLY A 229 6.49 5.57 -2.06
C GLY A 229 5.92 6.86 -1.45
N THR A 230 6.74 7.89 -1.26
CA THR A 230 6.24 9.20 -0.80
C THR A 230 5.29 9.84 -1.82
N VAL A 231 5.63 9.78 -3.11
CA VAL A 231 4.75 10.28 -4.18
C VAL A 231 3.45 9.47 -4.25
N ALA A 232 3.53 8.14 -4.10
CA ALA A 232 2.38 7.24 -4.08
C ALA A 232 1.43 7.55 -2.92
N LEU A 233 1.93 7.83 -1.71
CA LEU A 233 1.08 8.25 -0.57
C LEU A 233 0.23 9.49 -0.93
N ILE A 234 0.84 10.47 -1.60
CA ILE A 234 0.15 11.68 -2.03
C ILE A 234 -0.84 11.38 -3.16
N LEU A 235 -0.43 10.64 -4.19
CA LEU A 235 -1.30 10.29 -5.31
C LEU A 235 -2.52 9.51 -4.86
N VAL A 236 -2.32 8.49 -4.03
CA VAL A 236 -3.41 7.69 -3.47
C VAL A 236 -4.36 8.55 -2.64
N SER A 237 -3.84 9.41 -1.74
CA SER A 237 -4.71 10.32 -0.99
C SER A 237 -5.52 11.25 -1.91
N GLY A 238 -4.88 11.78 -2.96
CA GLY A 238 -5.51 12.58 -4.00
C GLY A 238 -6.60 11.83 -4.75
N GLY A 239 -6.31 10.59 -5.16
CA GLY A 239 -7.25 9.67 -5.82
C GLY A 239 -8.47 9.39 -4.95
N ILE A 240 -8.27 9.12 -3.66
CA ILE A 240 -9.35 8.96 -2.68
C ILE A 240 -10.24 10.20 -2.67
N PHE A 241 -9.67 11.41 -2.61
CA PHE A 241 -10.47 12.64 -2.60
C PHE A 241 -11.19 12.89 -3.93
N VAL A 242 -10.52 12.71 -5.07
CA VAL A 242 -11.09 12.95 -6.41
C VAL A 242 -12.22 11.97 -6.74
N HIS A 243 -12.10 10.72 -6.32
CA HIS A 243 -13.12 9.69 -6.59
C HIS A 243 -14.30 9.73 -5.60
N ASN A 244 -14.08 10.17 -4.35
CA ASN A 244 -15.12 10.14 -3.33
C ASN A 244 -15.81 11.49 -3.09
N ILE A 245 -15.22 12.60 -3.55
CA ILE A 245 -15.79 13.96 -3.45
C ILE A 245 -16.18 14.43 -4.86
N GLU A 246 -17.47 14.30 -5.21
CA GLU A 246 -18.02 14.69 -6.52
C GLU A 246 -17.65 16.12 -6.95
N TYR A 247 -17.56 17.05 -6.00
CA TYR A 247 -17.15 18.43 -6.28
C TYR A 247 -15.73 18.54 -6.82
N LEU A 248 -14.79 17.73 -6.29
CA LEU A 248 -13.42 17.67 -6.78
C LEU A 248 -13.35 16.99 -8.15
N HIS A 249 -14.28 16.07 -8.45
CA HIS A 249 -14.33 15.40 -9.75
C HIS A 249 -14.55 16.39 -10.91
N HIS A 250 -15.39 17.41 -10.73
CA HIS A 250 -15.66 18.44 -11.74
C HIS A 250 -14.69 19.62 -11.74
N LEU A 251 -13.87 19.78 -10.70
CA LEU A 251 -12.81 20.78 -10.68
C LEU A 251 -11.69 20.37 -11.66
N LEU A 252 -11.34 21.28 -12.58
CA LEU A 252 -10.21 21.12 -13.53
C LEU A 252 -10.35 19.92 -14.50
N PRO A 253 -11.42 19.85 -15.32
CA PRO A 253 -11.67 18.72 -16.23
C PRO A 253 -10.61 18.56 -17.33
N ASN A 254 -9.84 19.62 -17.62
CA ASN A 254 -8.81 19.64 -18.67
C ASN A 254 -7.41 19.25 -18.17
N ILE A 255 -7.25 18.94 -16.89
CA ILE A 255 -5.95 18.57 -16.31
C ILE A 255 -5.83 17.03 -16.26
N PRO A 256 -4.67 16.45 -16.61
CA PRO A 256 -4.41 15.02 -16.43
C PRO A 256 -4.69 14.57 -14.98
N SER A 257 -5.34 13.41 -14.81
CA SER A 257 -5.75 12.88 -13.49
C SER A 257 -4.60 12.85 -12.49
N PHE A 258 -3.42 12.41 -12.94
CA PHE A 258 -2.21 12.38 -12.13
C PHE A 258 -1.85 13.73 -11.50
N ILE A 259 -1.88 14.82 -12.27
CA ILE A 259 -1.53 16.17 -11.77
C ILE A 259 -2.59 16.64 -10.78
N LYS A 260 -3.85 16.34 -11.07
CA LYS A 260 -4.99 16.72 -10.22
C LYS A 260 -4.94 16.01 -8.88
N GLU A 261 -4.76 14.68 -8.87
CA GLU A 261 -4.63 13.86 -7.67
C GLU A 261 -3.42 14.31 -6.84
N LEU A 262 -2.25 14.48 -7.47
CA LEU A 262 -1.06 14.96 -6.79
C LEU A 262 -1.28 16.33 -6.12
N SER A 263 -1.91 17.27 -6.84
CA SER A 263 -2.17 18.62 -6.34
C SER A 263 -3.13 18.61 -5.15
N ILE A 264 -4.22 17.85 -5.25
CA ILE A 264 -5.23 17.75 -4.19
C ILE A 264 -4.66 17.04 -2.97
N GLY A 265 -3.92 15.95 -3.15
CA GLY A 265 -3.22 15.25 -2.07
C GLY A 265 -2.23 16.15 -1.33
N LEU A 266 -1.40 16.91 -2.08
CA LEU A 266 -0.46 17.88 -1.48
C LEU A 266 -1.18 18.98 -0.70
N LEU A 267 -2.24 19.56 -1.28
CA LEU A 267 -3.03 20.61 -0.62
C LEU A 267 -3.66 20.10 0.68
N ALA A 268 -4.30 18.93 0.63
CA ALA A 268 -4.89 18.30 1.80
C ALA A 268 -3.83 18.01 2.87
N GLY A 269 -2.69 17.45 2.48
CA GLY A 269 -1.60 17.13 3.40
C GLY A 269 -1.01 18.38 4.06
N LEU A 270 -0.78 19.46 3.31
CA LEU A 270 -0.30 20.74 3.85
C LEU A 270 -1.30 21.35 4.84
N ILE A 271 -2.60 21.27 4.55
CA ILE A 271 -3.65 21.72 5.46
C ILE A 271 -3.61 20.92 6.77
N VAL A 272 -3.54 19.59 6.69
CA VAL A 272 -3.52 18.73 7.87
C VAL A 272 -2.23 18.95 8.69
N VAL A 273 -1.06 19.02 8.05
CA VAL A 273 0.21 19.32 8.73
C VAL A 273 0.16 20.70 9.41
N GLY A 274 -0.39 21.70 8.73
CA GLY A 274 -0.61 23.03 9.29
C GLY A 274 -1.52 23.01 10.52
N ALA A 275 -2.63 22.27 10.44
CA ALA A 275 -3.58 22.12 11.55
C ALA A 275 -2.97 21.38 12.74
N VAL A 276 -2.23 20.28 12.51
CA VAL A 276 -1.56 19.50 13.55
C VAL A 276 -0.47 20.31 14.23
N THR A 277 0.38 20.98 13.45
CA THR A 277 1.48 21.83 13.97
C THR A 277 0.93 23.04 14.73
N GLY A 278 -0.10 23.70 14.17
CA GLY A 278 -0.79 24.82 14.81
C GLY A 278 -1.48 24.41 16.12
N GLY A 279 -2.14 23.25 16.13
CA GLY A 279 -2.78 22.67 17.31
C GLY A 279 -1.78 22.33 18.42
N LYS A 280 -0.66 21.69 18.08
CA LYS A 280 0.44 21.42 19.03
C LYS A 280 0.96 22.72 19.65
N LYS A 281 1.13 23.77 18.84
CA LYS A 281 1.60 25.09 19.31
C LYS A 281 0.59 25.75 20.26
N LEU A 282 -0.70 25.72 19.92
CA LEU A 282 -1.78 26.21 20.79
C LEU A 282 -1.84 25.45 22.12
N ILE A 283 -1.78 24.12 22.10
CA ILE A 283 -1.77 23.32 23.33
C ILE A 283 -0.53 23.64 24.18
N SER A 284 0.65 23.84 23.55
CA SER A 284 1.85 24.23 24.27
C SER A 284 1.77 25.63 24.90
N LEU A 285 1.04 26.55 24.27
CA LEU A 285 0.76 27.90 24.79
C LEU A 285 -0.21 27.89 25.97
N PHE A 286 -1.14 26.93 26.04
CA PHE A 286 -2.08 26.77 27.16
C PHE A 286 -1.53 25.92 28.32
N LYS A 287 -0.40 25.23 28.11
CA LYS A 287 0.24 24.37 29.12
C LYS A 287 1.39 25.09 29.86
N ASN A 288 1.73 26.31 29.45
CA ASN A 288 2.58 27.27 30.17
C ASN A 288 1.70 28.28 30.92
#